data_AF-A0A0G1QI18-F1
#
_entry.id   AF-A0A0G1QI18-F1
#
_cell.length_a   1.000
_cell.length_b   1.000
_cell.length_c   1.000
_cell.angle_alpha   90.00
_cell.angle_beta   90.00
_cell.angle_gamma   90.00
#
_symmetry.space_group_name_H-M   'P 1'
#
loop_
_entity.id
_entity.type
_entity.pdbx_description
1 polymer ?
#
loop_
_entity_poly.entity_id
_entity_poly.type
_entity_poly.pdbx_seq_one_letter_code
_entity_poly.pdbx_strand_id
1 'polypeptide(L)'
;MYHQFIYQPILDSLLWLYQVTGQNLGFAIILLTLFVRGILIPFTLPQLRSAKKMASLKPELDALKKKHGSDKKLFQQKQLEFYKTHGVNPAAGCLPFIAQFVVLIALYQVFMKTLGGDGMGEINTAFFLWDLKSKDTTYILPALAGILV
;
A
#
# COMPACT_ATOMS: atom_id res chain seq x y z
N MET A 1 -6.20 18.95 -9.09
CA MET A 1 -5.28 18.75 -7.94
C MET A 1 -4.70 17.34 -7.87
N TYR A 2 -5.48 16.26 -7.73
CA TYR A 2 -4.97 14.87 -7.63
C TYR A 2 -4.03 14.47 -8.78
N HIS A 3 -4.37 14.85 -10.01
CA HIS A 3 -3.57 14.53 -11.20
C HIS A 3 -2.17 15.18 -11.22
N GLN A 4 -2.05 16.39 -10.68
CA GLN A 4 -0.78 17.13 -10.71
C GLN A 4 0.13 16.77 -9.53
N PHE A 5 -0.45 16.46 -8.36
CA PHE A 5 0.33 16.18 -7.15
C PHE A 5 0.69 14.69 -6.96
N ILE A 6 -0.08 13.77 -7.53
CA ILE A 6 0.15 12.32 -7.35
C ILE A 6 0.46 11.66 -8.68
N TYR A 7 -0.35 11.90 -9.72
CA TYR A 7 -0.18 11.18 -10.98
C TYR A 7 1.07 11.62 -11.77
N GLN A 8 1.29 12.92 -11.97
CA GLN A 8 2.45 13.40 -12.73
C GLN A 8 3.81 13.01 -12.13
N PRO A 9 4.10 13.22 -10.82
CA PRO A 9 5.40 12.83 -10.29
C PRO A 9 5.65 11.32 -10.37
N ILE A 10 4.60 10.50 -10.25
CA ILE A 10 4.71 9.04 -10.42
C ILE A 10 5.00 8.69 -11.88
N LEU A 11 4.34 9.35 -12.84
CA LEU A 11 4.58 9.15 -14.26
C LEU A 11 5.99 9.58 -14.66
N ASP A 12 6.44 10.77 -14.26
CA ASP A 12 7.77 11.29 -14.58
C ASP A 12 8.86 10.39 -13.97
N SER A 13 8.65 9.93 -12.73
CA SER A 13 9.54 8.96 -12.09
C SER A 13 9.57 7.64 -12.85
N LEU A 14 8.42 7.14 -13.32
CA LEU A 14 8.36 5.91 -14.10
C LEU A 14 9.07 6.06 -15.45
N LEU A 15 8.89 7.17 -16.14
CA LEU A 15 9.54 7.43 -17.44
C LEU A 15 11.05 7.59 -17.29
N TRP A 16 11.50 8.28 -16.23
CA TRP A 16 12.91 8.38 -15.91
C TRP A 16 13.51 7.01 -15.60
N LEU A 17 12.83 6.21 -14.77
CA LEU A 17 13.26 4.84 -14.48
C LEU A 17 13.26 3.95 -15.71
N TYR A 18 12.26 4.10 -16.60
CA TYR A 18 12.18 3.36 -17.87
C TYR A 18 13.37 3.65 -18.78
N GLN A 19 13.84 4.90 -18.85
CA GLN A 19 15.05 5.25 -19.58
C GLN A 19 16.30 4.64 -18.94
N VAL A 20 16.40 4.68 -17.61
CA VAL A 20 17.54 4.12 -16.85
C VAL A 20 17.60 2.59 -16.93
N THR A 21 16.46 1.90 -17.00
CA THR A 21 16.38 0.43 -17.07
C THR A 21 16.51 -0.13 -18.48
N GLY A 22 16.90 0.69 -19.46
CA GLY A 22 17.08 0.24 -20.84
C GLY A 22 15.77 -0.05 -21.55
N GLN A 23 14.75 0.80 -21.34
CA GLN A 23 13.42 0.68 -21.94
C GLN A 23 12.66 -0.59 -21.53
N ASN A 24 12.95 -1.16 -20.35
CA ASN A 24 12.18 -2.28 -19.82
C ASN A 24 11.20 -1.80 -18.75
N LEU A 25 9.90 -1.91 -19.06
CA LEU A 25 8.82 -1.44 -18.20
C LEU A 25 8.75 -2.23 -16.88
N GLY A 26 9.00 -3.54 -16.89
CA GLY A 26 8.95 -4.38 -15.69
C GLY A 26 9.99 -3.99 -14.64
N PHE A 27 11.24 -3.74 -15.05
CA PHE A 27 12.28 -3.25 -14.15
C PHE A 27 11.96 -1.85 -13.62
N ALA A 28 11.39 -0.98 -14.45
CA ALA A 28 11.00 0.36 -14.03
C ALA A 28 9.94 0.34 -12.92
N ILE A 29 8.95 -0.55 -13.02
CA ILE A 29 7.90 -0.73 -11.98
C ILE A 29 8.50 -1.27 -10.68
N ILE A 30 9.40 -2.25 -10.76
CA ILE A 30 10.06 -2.82 -9.57
C ILE A 30 10.85 -1.74 -8.84
N LEU A 31 11.65 -0.96 -9.57
CA LEU A 31 12.42 0.15 -8.99
C LEU A 31 11.52 1.24 -8.40
N LEU A 32 10.45 1.62 -9.11
CA LEU A 32 9.48 2.59 -8.62
C LEU A 32 8.84 2.11 -7.30
N THR A 33 8.50 0.83 -7.23
CA THR A 33 7.92 0.22 -6.02
C THR A 33 8.92 0.22 -4.87
N LEU A 34 10.19 -0.12 -5.12
CA LEU A 34 11.24 -0.06 -4.11
C LEU A 34 11.49 1.37 -3.61
N PHE A 35 11.47 2.35 -4.51
CA PHE A 35 11.64 3.77 -4.17
C PHE A 35 10.49 4.28 -3.30
N VAL A 36 9.24 4.04 -3.71
CA VAL A 36 8.06 4.42 -2.93
C VAL A 36 8.06 3.72 -1.58
N ARG A 37 8.39 2.43 -1.53
CA ARG A 37 8.50 1.68 -0.27
C ARG A 37 9.60 2.27 0.62
N GLY A 38 10.73 2.67 0.06
CA GLY A 38 11.81 3.38 0.76
C GLY A 38 11.33 4.65 1.45
N ILE A 39 10.56 5.48 0.75
CA ILE A 39 9.98 6.73 1.30
C ILE A 39 8.92 6.43 2.36
N LEU A 40 8.16 5.35 2.22
CA LEU A 40 7.09 4.97 3.17
C LEU A 40 7.62 4.27 4.43
N ILE A 41 8.85 3.75 4.46
CA ILE A 41 9.45 3.12 5.66
C ILE A 41 9.44 4.05 6.89
N PRO A 42 9.97 5.29 6.85
CA PRO A 42 9.95 6.17 8.02
C PRO A 42 8.52 6.50 8.49
N PHE A 43 7.54 6.47 7.58
CA PHE A 43 6.14 6.70 7.90
C PHE A 43 5.44 5.47 8.50
N THR A 44 5.83 4.26 8.07
CA THR A 44 5.25 2.98 8.54
C THR A 44 5.86 2.50 9.86
N LEU A 45 7.11 2.86 10.17
CA LEU A 45 7.77 2.46 11.43
C LEU A 45 6.99 2.86 12.71
N PRO A 46 6.51 4.11 12.86
CA PRO A 46 5.65 4.48 13.98
C PRO A 46 4.35 3.68 14.02
N GLN A 47 3.75 3.40 12.86
CA GLN A 47 2.50 2.65 12.75
C GLN A 47 2.67 1.21 13.23
N LEU A 48 3.78 0.56 12.87
CA LEU A 48 4.14 -0.78 13.33
C LEU A 48 4.38 -0.82 14.84
N ARG A 49 5.03 0.18 15.42
CA ARG A 49 5.21 0.29 16.88
C ARG A 49 3.87 0.42 17.60
N SER A 50 2.95 1.26 17.09
CA SER A 50 1.59 1.37 17.63
C SER A 50 0.80 0.07 17.53
N ALA A 51 0.89 -0.64 16.40
CA ALA A 51 0.23 -1.93 16.20
C ALA A 51 0.75 -3.00 17.17
N LYS A 52 2.07 -3.07 17.41
CA LYS A 52 2.65 -3.99 18.39
C LYS A 52 2.18 -3.68 19.82
N LYS A 53 2.10 -2.40 20.18
CA LYS A 53 1.58 -1.95 21.48
C LYS A 53 0.09 -2.28 21.66
N MET A 54 -0.71 -2.20 20.59
CA MET A 54 -2.10 -2.69 20.63
C MET A 54 -2.17 -4.20 20.89
N ALA A 55 -1.30 -4.98 20.25
CA ALA A 55 -1.27 -6.43 20.42
C ALA A 55 -0.95 -6.84 21.86
N SER A 56 -0.03 -6.14 22.53
CA SER A 56 0.28 -6.38 23.95
C SER A 56 -0.87 -6.01 24.90
N LEU A 57 -1.70 -5.04 24.53
CA LEU A 57 -2.86 -4.59 25.34
C LEU A 57 -4.13 -5.41 25.10
N LYS A 58 -4.12 -6.33 24.13
CA LYS A 58 -5.24 -7.22 23.82
C LYS A 58 -5.80 -7.97 25.04
N PRO A 59 -4.99 -8.61 25.93
CA PRO A 59 -5.52 -9.29 27.10
C PRO A 59 -6.25 -8.37 28.08
N GLU A 60 -5.75 -7.16 28.31
CA GLU A 60 -6.40 -6.16 29.17
C GLU A 60 -7.69 -5.62 28.54
N LEU A 61 -7.70 -5.44 27.22
CA LEU A 61 -8.89 -5.06 26.46
C LEU A 61 -9.96 -6.17 26.54
N ASP A 62 -9.57 -7.44 26.51
CA ASP A 62 -10.48 -8.57 26.69
C ASP A 62 -11.05 -8.63 28.11
N ALA A 63 -10.25 -8.30 29.13
CA ALA A 63 -10.73 -8.16 30.51
C ALA A 63 -11.73 -6.99 30.64
N LEU A 64 -11.47 -5.86 29.99
CA LEU A 64 -12.39 -4.72 29.91
C LEU A 64 -13.71 -5.11 29.24
N LYS A 65 -13.63 -5.90 28.16
CA LYS A 65 -14.79 -6.43 27.44
C LYS A 65 -15.59 -7.41 28.29
N LYS A 66 -14.96 -8.25 29.11
CA LYS A 66 -15.64 -9.11 30.08
C LYS A 66 -16.40 -8.31 31.15
N LYS A 67 -15.84 -7.18 31.60
CA LYS A 67 -16.46 -6.33 32.64
C LYS A 67 -17.60 -5.46 32.13
N HIS A 68 -17.48 -4.89 30.93
CA HIS A 68 -18.41 -3.87 30.41
C HIS A 68 -19.09 -4.24 29.09
N GLY A 69 -18.82 -5.42 28.51
CA GLY A 69 -19.30 -5.80 27.18
C GLY A 69 -20.83 -5.92 27.03
N SER A 70 -21.56 -6.06 28.13
CA SER A 70 -23.03 -6.08 28.15
C SER A 70 -23.64 -4.72 27.78
N ASP A 71 -22.96 -3.62 28.10
CA ASP A 71 -23.37 -2.27 27.72
C ASP A 71 -22.41 -1.74 26.64
N LYS A 72 -22.86 -1.79 25.37
CA LYS A 72 -22.06 -1.35 24.23
C LYS A 72 -21.63 0.11 24.32
N LYS A 73 -22.45 1.01 24.87
CA LYS A 73 -22.10 2.43 25.00
C LYS A 73 -21.02 2.62 26.05
N LEU A 74 -21.20 2.00 27.22
CA LEU A 74 -20.21 2.06 28.30
C LEU A 74 -18.89 1.42 27.87
N PHE A 75 -18.94 0.28 27.18
CA PHE A 75 -17.75 -0.39 26.64
C PHE A 75 -17.00 0.48 25.64
N GLN A 76 -17.68 1.13 24.69
CA GLN A 76 -17.03 2.02 23.72
C GLN A 76 -16.33 3.20 24.40
N GLN A 77 -16.98 3.83 25.39
CA GLN A 77 -16.37 4.92 26.16
C GLN A 77 -15.13 4.44 26.93
N LYS A 78 -15.24 3.32 27.64
CA LYS A 78 -14.13 2.74 28.41
C LYS A 78 -13.00 2.23 27.54
N GLN A 79 -13.31 1.68 26.36
CA GLN A 79 -12.32 1.29 25.37
C GLN A 79 -11.53 2.50 24.85
N LEU A 80 -12.21 3.61 24.56
CA LEU A 80 -11.54 4.83 24.11
C LEU A 80 -10.67 5.43 25.22
N GLU A 81 -11.16 5.45 26.46
CA GLU A 81 -10.40 5.87 27.64
C GLU A 81 -9.16 4.99 27.84
N PHE A 82 -9.30 3.67 27.72
CA PHE A 82 -8.21 2.71 27.80
C PHE A 82 -7.13 2.95 26.73
N TYR A 83 -7.52 3.22 25.47
CA TYR A 83 -6.55 3.55 24.43
C TYR A 83 -5.83 4.89 24.70
N LYS A 84 -6.54 5.89 25.24
CA LYS A 84 -5.95 7.19 25.60
C LYS A 84 -4.96 7.06 26.76
N THR A 85 -5.30 6.34 27.83
CA THR A 85 -4.41 6.15 29.00
C THR A 85 -3.14 5.38 28.62
N HIS A 86 -3.23 4.45 27.68
CA HIS A 86 -2.06 3.72 27.19
C HIS A 86 -1.32 4.44 26.04
N GLY A 87 -1.79 5.61 25.59
CA GLY A 87 -1.16 6.38 24.51
C GLY A 87 -1.11 5.62 23.19
N VAL A 88 -2.21 4.95 22.83
CA VAL A 88 -2.33 4.14 21.62
C VAL A 88 -3.40 4.72 20.70
N ASN A 89 -3.08 4.88 19.42
CA ASN A 89 -4.03 5.35 18.42
C ASN A 89 -4.53 4.16 17.57
N PRO A 90 -5.81 3.73 17.70
CA PRO A 90 -6.34 2.63 16.91
C PRO A 90 -6.39 2.92 15.40
N ALA A 91 -6.46 4.19 14.99
CA ALA A 91 -6.45 4.58 13.59
C ALA A 91 -5.05 4.49 12.94
N ALA A 92 -3.98 4.41 13.74
CA ALA A 92 -2.63 4.27 13.19
C ALA A 92 -2.40 2.92 12.49
N GLY A 93 -3.23 1.91 12.78
CA GLY A 93 -3.10 0.56 12.20
C GLY A 93 -3.64 0.42 10.77
N CYS A 94 -4.59 1.25 10.33
CA CYS A 94 -5.16 1.18 8.97
C CYS A 94 -4.47 2.13 7.97
N LEU A 95 -3.66 3.06 8.46
CA LEU A 95 -2.91 4.03 7.67
C LEU A 95 -1.95 3.39 6.63
N PRO A 96 -1.22 2.29 6.93
CA PRO A 96 -0.39 1.63 5.92
C PRO A 96 -1.23 1.04 4.77
N PHE A 97 -2.40 0.49 5.06
CA PHE A 97 -3.30 -0.06 4.04
C PHE A 97 -3.83 1.04 3.12
N ILE A 98 -4.24 2.18 3.68
CA ILE A 98 -4.70 3.32 2.88
C ILE A 98 -3.59 3.80 1.95
N ALA A 99 -2.36 3.95 2.46
CA ALA A 99 -1.22 4.34 1.63
C ALA A 99 -0.97 3.33 0.49
N GLN A 100 -1.06 2.03 0.79
CA GLN A 100 -0.91 0.97 -0.21
C GLN A 100 -1.98 1.04 -1.30
N PHE A 101 -3.25 1.25 -0.93
CA PHE A 101 -4.34 1.39 -1.89
C PHE A 101 -4.16 2.61 -2.79
N VAL A 102 -3.69 3.74 -2.25
CA VAL A 102 -3.42 4.94 -3.04
C VAL A 102 -2.32 4.68 -4.07
N VAL A 103 -1.23 4.01 -3.68
CA VAL A 103 -0.14 3.64 -4.60
C VAL A 103 -0.63 2.69 -5.69
N LEU A 104 -1.44 1.68 -5.33
CA LEU A 104 -2.01 0.73 -6.29
C LEU A 104 -2.89 1.43 -7.35
N ILE A 105 -3.77 2.33 -6.92
CA ILE A 105 -4.64 3.09 -7.83
C ILE A 105 -3.80 3.97 -8.75
N ALA A 106 -2.76 4.63 -8.24
CA ALA A 106 -1.88 5.47 -9.03
C ALA A 106 -1.13 4.65 -10.10
N LEU A 107 -0.56 3.50 -9.72
CA LEU A 107 0.11 2.60 -10.67
C LEU A 107 -0.87 2.12 -11.73
N TYR A 108 -2.06 1.64 -11.34
CA TYR A 108 -3.09 1.18 -12.28
C TYR A 108 -3.48 2.25 -13.31
N GLN A 109 -3.66 3.51 -12.86
CA GLN A 109 -3.95 4.62 -13.76
C GLN A 109 -2.80 4.93 -14.73
N VAL A 110 -1.56 4.83 -14.25
CA VAL A 110 -0.37 5.00 -15.09
C VAL A 110 -0.35 3.92 -16.16
N PHE A 111 -0.48 2.65 -15.80
CA PHE A 111 -0.56 1.54 -16.75
C PHE A 111 -1.68 1.73 -17.78
N MET A 112 -2.90 2.04 -17.34
CA MET A 112 -4.04 2.16 -18.25
C MET A 112 -3.86 3.32 -19.26
N LYS A 113 -3.18 4.40 -18.86
CA LYS A 113 -2.90 5.54 -19.74
C LYS A 113 -1.66 5.33 -20.61
N THR A 114 -0.61 4.68 -20.11
CA THR A 114 0.60 4.40 -20.90
C THR A 114 0.42 3.24 -21.86
N LEU A 115 -0.43 2.26 -21.54
CA LEU A 115 -0.65 1.05 -22.35
C LEU A 115 -1.97 1.09 -23.17
N GLY A 116 -2.93 1.94 -22.78
CA GLY A 116 -4.29 1.95 -23.33
C GLY A 116 -4.63 3.07 -24.31
N GLY A 117 -3.82 4.12 -24.47
CA GLY A 117 -4.13 5.19 -25.45
C GLY A 117 -3.05 6.25 -25.67
N ASP A 118 -2.71 6.46 -26.95
CA ASP A 118 -2.17 7.64 -27.65
C ASP A 118 -0.88 8.35 -27.18
N GLY A 119 -0.22 7.96 -26.09
CA GLY A 119 0.91 8.78 -25.58
C GLY A 119 2.32 8.35 -25.95
N MET A 120 2.59 7.06 -26.13
CA MET A 120 3.95 6.53 -26.14
C MET A 120 4.01 5.37 -27.14
N GLY A 121 4.86 5.49 -28.16
CA GLY A 121 5.13 4.43 -29.13
C GLY A 121 5.57 3.12 -28.46
N GLU A 122 5.74 2.05 -29.25
CA GLU A 122 6.01 0.67 -28.80
C GLU A 122 6.87 0.58 -27.53
N ILE A 123 6.20 0.54 -26.38
CA ILE A 123 6.84 0.32 -25.08
C ILE A 123 7.16 -1.17 -25.02
N ASN A 124 8.38 -1.53 -24.65
CA ASN A 124 8.73 -2.93 -24.43
C ASN A 124 8.02 -3.40 -23.14
N THR A 125 6.85 -4.01 -23.33
CA THR A 125 6.03 -4.59 -22.26
C THR A 125 6.41 -6.04 -21.96
N ALA A 126 7.36 -6.59 -22.72
CA ALA A 126 7.88 -7.93 -22.53
C ALA A 126 8.76 -7.97 -21.26
N PHE A 127 8.20 -8.56 -20.20
CA PHE A 127 8.95 -8.86 -18.99
C PHE A 127 9.17 -10.37 -18.90
N PHE A 128 10.37 -10.78 -19.32
CA PHE A 128 10.79 -12.18 -19.35
C PHE A 128 9.87 -13.05 -20.22
N LEU A 129 8.92 -13.78 -19.64
CA LEU A 129 7.95 -14.64 -20.33
C LEU A 129 6.53 -14.04 -20.39
N TRP A 130 6.31 -12.90 -19.73
CA TRP A 130 5.00 -12.27 -19.62
C TRP A 130 4.93 -10.97 -20.40
N ASP A 131 3.81 -10.75 -21.08
CA ASP A 131 3.45 -9.44 -21.58
C ASP A 131 2.64 -8.71 -20.51
N LEU A 132 3.24 -7.66 -19.92
CA LEU A 132 2.65 -6.86 -18.85
C LEU A 132 1.37 -6.12 -19.28
N LYS A 133 1.09 -6.05 -20.58
CA LYS A 133 -0.14 -5.46 -21.14
C LYS A 133 -1.33 -6.41 -21.10
N SER A 134 -1.09 -7.71 -21.16
CA SER A 134 -2.14 -8.73 -21.19
C SER A 134 -2.36 -9.33 -19.80
N LYS A 135 -3.57 -9.85 -19.57
CA LYS A 135 -3.87 -10.58 -18.34
C LYS A 135 -2.93 -11.79 -18.22
N ASP A 136 -2.33 -11.99 -17.04
CA ASP A 136 -1.54 -13.20 -16.78
C ASP A 136 -2.42 -14.45 -16.95
N THR A 137 -2.16 -15.21 -18.00
CA THR A 137 -2.91 -16.42 -18.36
C THR A 137 -2.47 -17.62 -17.52
N THR A 138 -1.26 -17.58 -16.95
CA THR A 138 -0.68 -18.66 -16.14
C THR A 138 -1.00 -18.51 -14.65
N TYR A 139 -1.55 -17.35 -14.23
CA TYR A 139 -1.90 -17.02 -12.83
C TYR A 139 -0.73 -17.14 -11.82
N ILE A 140 0.51 -17.21 -12.30
CA ILE A 140 1.71 -17.35 -11.47
C ILE A 140 1.98 -16.04 -10.72
N LEU A 141 1.84 -14.89 -11.39
CA LEU A 141 2.09 -13.58 -10.79
C LEU A 141 1.10 -13.29 -9.63
N PRO A 142 -0.23 -13.50 -9.78
CA PRO A 142 -1.16 -13.40 -8.67
C PRO A 142 -0.88 -14.37 -7.51
N ALA A 143 -0.51 -15.61 -7.81
CA ALA A 143 -0.22 -16.61 -6.78
C ALA A 143 1.02 -16.23 -5.97
N LEU A 144 2.10 -15.79 -6.62
CA LEU A 144 3.31 -15.29 -5.96
C LEU A 144 3.03 -14.03 -5.14
N ALA A 145 2.23 -13.10 -5.68
CA ALA A 145 1.83 -11.91 -4.94
C ALA A 145 1.05 -12.26 -3.66
N GLY A 146 0.15 -13.25 -3.71
CA GLY A 146 -0.60 -13.71 -2.54
C GLY A 146 0.24 -14.42 -1.48
N ILE A 147 1.38 -15.00 -1.85
CA ILE A 147 2.32 -15.64 -0.90
C ILE A 147 3.26 -14.62 -0.24
N LEU A 148 3.62 -13.55 -0.95
CA LEU A 148 4.61 -12.55 -0.51
C LEU A 148 4.01 -11.38 0.29
N VAL A 149 2.70 -11.19 0.25
CA VAL A 149 1.95 -10.08 0.91
C VAL A 149 1.33 -10.56 2.21
#